data_AF-A0A368DPS9-F1
#
_entry.id   AF-A0A368DPS9-F1
#
_cell.length_a   1.000
_cell.length_b   1.000
_cell.length_c   1.000
_cell.angle_alpha   90.00
_cell.angle_beta   90.00
_cell.angle_gamma   90.00
#
_symmetry.space_group_name_H-M   'P 1'
#
loop_
_entity.id
_entity.type
_entity.pdbx_description
1 polymer ?
#
loop_
_entity_poly.entity_id
_entity_poly.type
_entity_poly.pdbx_seq_one_letter_code
_entity_poly.pdbx_strand_id
1 'polypeptide(L)'
;MAGGKETPRQKMIGMMYLVLTALLALNVSKSILDAFVNIEENIQVGNITEHQRGNTQLDKVKEKQFTLNEAGEKVESPRATAVYSVMEDIDKLTAEKVQFIDKIKLLIFQAIQEDLDPKAEKPICILEKGQTLNFQDTKNPRLTKSDDFVKPIRMNLRNVAKKDAYDEQMLLMGINESIEAPNKSAEGFKVWDQMLDYRAKLPALMVKAVNDISKLEDSTGKGKGLAFKDPKILAFKDIADLGVKIDGAIKNIQKEDPSLAYEVKKIYQGLTKNEKIPDPNGETGPLHWIGMTFDHAPAVAAIAALSGLQSEVLTARADALSYLAGLVGGGSYSFNAVEGRAFAPPSAAAGSKVRMDVMMVAYDTEKQPIVKPEQGTVVETKDGKAIVEFTAPSGGEMVLSGTVAIKDKNGQMKIANYNTAVQVVTKAGSVSLPEMNILYAGWPHKLLATTAGTVSTSISAPGASVSPATINGQKGYTIRANRPGSRININLSGKDAEGNTINFGTYPYDVKPFPLARLVSNKASRSSNTRLRVTLGADCPLNGVTFTVTGGTVYVGSDKFTFSGPLLKKEYLKKAMPGRDYAVLINYKRNGSNKTESIKAVLAVTR
;
A
#
# COMPACT_ATOMS: atom_id res chain seq x y z
N MET A 1 58.59 -66.38 -4.93
CA MET A 1 59.83 -66.13 -4.16
C MET A 1 59.66 -66.77 -2.78
N ALA A 2 60.56 -67.69 -2.43
CA ALA A 2 60.79 -68.34 -1.12
C ALA A 2 59.66 -69.16 -0.47
N GLY A 3 59.36 -70.34 -1.04
CA GLY A 3 58.65 -71.44 -0.36
C GLY A 3 59.58 -72.31 0.49
N GLY A 4 60.32 -71.71 1.43
CA GLY A 4 61.06 -72.46 2.46
C GLY A 4 60.11 -72.83 3.60
N LYS A 5 60.12 -74.09 4.07
CA LYS A 5 59.38 -74.46 5.29
C LYS A 5 59.91 -73.63 6.47
N GLU A 6 59.20 -72.55 6.82
CA GLU A 6 59.56 -71.70 7.95
C GLU A 6 59.71 -72.54 9.21
N THR A 7 60.81 -72.32 9.93
CA THR A 7 61.04 -72.98 11.22
C THR A 7 59.92 -72.60 12.21
N PRO A 8 59.52 -73.47 13.15
CA PRO A 8 58.47 -73.15 14.13
C PRO A 8 58.70 -71.81 14.87
N ARG A 9 59.98 -71.43 15.04
CA ARG A 9 60.39 -70.14 15.60
C ARG A 9 60.04 -68.96 14.69
N GLN A 10 60.29 -69.06 13.38
CA GLN A 10 59.90 -68.04 12.41
C GLN A 10 58.38 -67.93 12.28
N LYS A 11 57.65 -69.04 12.36
CA LYS A 11 56.17 -69.00 12.41
C LYS A 11 55.66 -68.31 13.67
N MET A 12 56.26 -68.57 14.84
CA MET A 12 55.91 -67.84 16.06
C MET A 12 56.24 -66.35 15.98
N ILE A 13 57.39 -65.98 15.41
CA ILE A 13 57.77 -64.58 15.22
C ILE A 13 56.84 -63.90 14.20
N GLY A 14 56.51 -64.57 13.09
CA GLY A 14 55.59 -64.08 12.06
C GLY A 14 54.17 -63.91 12.60
N MET A 15 53.66 -64.87 13.37
CA MET A 15 52.37 -64.73 14.06
C MET A 15 52.42 -63.62 15.11
N MET A 16 53.51 -63.46 15.87
CA MET A 16 53.65 -62.36 16.82
C MET A 16 53.70 -61.00 16.12
N TYR A 17 54.38 -60.90 14.97
CA TYR A 17 54.45 -59.67 14.19
C TYR A 17 53.09 -59.34 13.58
N LEU A 18 52.37 -60.33 13.03
CA LEU A 18 50.99 -60.15 12.58
C LEU A 18 50.06 -59.71 13.72
N VAL A 19 50.17 -60.32 14.90
CA VAL A 19 49.38 -59.91 16.08
C VAL A 19 49.75 -58.50 16.53
N LEU A 20 51.03 -58.13 16.55
CA LEU A 20 51.49 -56.80 16.95
C LEU A 20 51.11 -55.72 15.92
N THR A 21 51.23 -56.01 14.63
CA THR A 21 50.77 -55.13 13.55
C THR A 21 49.25 -55.01 13.57
N ALA A 22 48.50 -56.07 13.85
CA ALA A 22 47.06 -56.02 14.05
C ALA A 22 46.67 -55.18 15.27
N LEU A 23 47.36 -55.32 16.42
CA LEU A 23 47.14 -54.51 17.61
C LEU A 23 47.47 -53.02 17.39
N LEU A 24 48.50 -52.72 16.60
CA LEU A 24 48.82 -51.33 16.21
C LEU A 24 47.79 -50.77 15.22
N ALA A 25 47.30 -51.58 14.29
CA ALA A 25 46.28 -51.18 13.32
C ALA A 25 44.88 -51.01 13.95
N LEU A 26 44.58 -51.75 15.03
CA LEU A 26 43.32 -51.66 15.78
C LEU A 26 43.25 -50.39 16.64
N ASN A 27 44.40 -49.84 17.03
CA ASN A 27 44.49 -48.57 17.74
C ASN A 27 44.38 -47.38 16.77
N VAL A 28 43.16 -46.87 16.59
CA VAL A 28 42.93 -45.60 15.89
C VAL A 28 43.68 -44.46 16.60
N SER A 29 44.23 -43.51 15.83
CA SER A 29 44.97 -42.40 16.40
C SER A 29 44.07 -41.53 17.29
N LYS A 30 44.55 -41.19 18.49
CA LYS A 30 43.79 -40.34 19.44
C LYS A 30 43.33 -39.02 18.81
N SER A 31 44.11 -38.49 17.86
CA SER A 31 43.77 -37.28 17.12
C SER A 31 42.52 -37.42 16.24
N ILE A 32 42.22 -38.61 15.70
CA ILE A 32 40.99 -38.86 14.93
C ILE A 32 39.78 -38.89 15.87
N LEU A 33 39.90 -39.53 17.04
CA LEU A 33 38.82 -39.55 18.04
C LEU A 33 38.53 -38.15 18.58
N ASP A 34 39.56 -37.34 18.83
CA ASP A 34 39.39 -35.94 19.25
C ASP A 34 38.73 -35.08 18.16
N ALA A 35 38.94 -35.40 16.87
CA ALA A 35 38.24 -34.72 15.78
C ALA A 35 36.72 -35.01 15.83
N PHE A 36 36.31 -36.25 16.07
CA PHE A 36 34.89 -36.59 16.24
C PHE A 36 34.25 -35.90 17.45
N VAL A 37 34.99 -35.78 18.56
CA VAL A 37 34.54 -35.04 19.74
C VAL A 37 34.29 -33.56 19.42
N ASN A 38 35.16 -32.94 18.63
CA ASN A 38 34.98 -31.54 18.22
C ASN A 38 33.85 -31.37 17.20
N ILE A 39 33.67 -32.33 16.28
CA ILE A 39 32.54 -32.35 15.34
C ILE A 39 31.23 -32.44 16.11
N GLU A 40 31.14 -33.33 17.09
CA GLU A 40 29.96 -33.47 17.93
C GLU A 40 29.59 -32.18 18.66
N GLU A 41 30.57 -31.51 19.28
CA GLU A 41 30.32 -30.24 19.97
C GLU A 41 29.76 -29.18 19.00
N ASN A 42 30.30 -29.11 17.77
CA ASN A 42 29.78 -28.21 16.74
C ASN A 42 28.34 -28.56 16.32
N ILE A 43 28.03 -29.85 16.17
CA ILE A 43 26.66 -30.30 15.85
C ILE A 43 25.70 -29.94 16.98
N GLN A 44 26.08 -30.15 18.25
CA GLN A 44 25.25 -29.76 19.38
C GLN A 44 24.97 -28.26 19.44
N VAL A 45 25.98 -27.42 19.15
CA VAL A 45 25.80 -25.96 19.04
C VAL A 45 24.87 -25.60 17.88
N GLY A 46 25.02 -26.26 16.73
CA GLY A 46 24.10 -26.14 15.60
C GLY A 46 22.66 -26.49 15.98
N ASN A 47 22.46 -27.61 16.69
CA ASN A 47 21.15 -28.06 17.15
C ASN A 47 20.46 -27.03 18.06
N ILE A 48 21.21 -26.38 18.96
CA ILE A 48 20.66 -25.30 19.81
C ILE A 48 20.22 -24.10 18.96
N THR A 49 20.99 -23.76 17.93
CA THR A 49 20.67 -22.64 17.03
C THR A 49 19.40 -22.93 16.23
N GLU A 50 19.26 -24.14 15.68
CA GLU A 50 18.07 -24.58 14.95
C GLU A 50 16.83 -24.66 15.85
N HIS A 51 17.01 -25.13 17.08
CA HIS A 51 15.99 -25.13 18.10
C HIS A 51 15.48 -23.70 18.41
N GLN A 52 16.39 -22.75 18.66
CA GLN A 52 16.06 -21.34 18.87
C GLN A 52 15.39 -20.70 17.65
N ARG A 53 15.84 -21.05 16.44
CA ARG A 53 15.24 -20.60 15.17
C ARG A 53 13.77 -20.99 15.11
N GLY A 54 13.43 -22.23 15.45
CA GLY A 54 12.04 -22.70 15.53
C GLY A 54 11.22 -22.00 16.61
N ASN A 55 11.75 -21.91 17.85
CA ASN A 55 11.04 -21.29 18.98
C ASN A 55 10.71 -19.82 18.71
N THR A 56 11.63 -19.08 18.09
CA THR A 56 11.40 -17.69 17.70
C THR A 56 10.19 -17.54 16.77
N GLN A 57 9.94 -18.51 15.87
CA GLN A 57 8.76 -18.46 14.98
C GLN A 57 7.47 -18.80 15.73
N LEU A 58 7.54 -19.73 16.68
CA LEU A 58 6.42 -20.10 17.53
C LEU A 58 6.00 -18.92 18.42
N ASP A 59 6.95 -18.22 19.02
CA ASP A 59 6.69 -17.03 19.84
C ASP A 59 6.08 -15.90 19.01
N LYS A 60 6.58 -15.65 17.79
CA LYS A 60 6.00 -14.67 16.85
C LYS A 60 4.54 -14.95 16.52
N VAL A 61 4.16 -16.23 16.36
CA VAL A 61 2.77 -16.60 16.08
C VAL A 61 1.92 -16.50 17.34
N LYS A 62 2.47 -16.89 18.50
CA LYS A 62 1.83 -16.77 19.81
C LYS A 62 1.46 -15.32 20.14
N GLU A 63 2.36 -14.38 19.90
CA GLU A 63 2.09 -12.95 20.08
C GLU A 63 0.94 -12.47 19.16
N LYS A 64 0.89 -12.97 17.93
CA LYS A 64 -0.13 -12.63 16.93
C LYS A 64 -1.48 -13.32 17.16
N GLN A 65 -1.57 -14.26 18.10
CA GLN A 65 -2.86 -14.82 18.50
C GLN A 65 -3.77 -13.76 19.09
N PHE A 66 -3.21 -12.74 19.75
CA PHE A 66 -3.98 -11.70 20.42
C PHE A 66 -3.70 -10.34 19.78
N THR A 67 -4.63 -9.85 18.97
CA THR A 67 -4.59 -8.49 18.43
C THR A 67 -5.40 -7.55 19.31
N LEU A 68 -4.94 -6.31 19.51
CA LEU A 68 -5.72 -5.30 20.25
C LEU A 68 -6.76 -4.66 19.32
N ASN A 69 -8.02 -4.68 19.72
CA ASN A 69 -9.07 -3.89 19.06
C ASN A 69 -8.89 -2.38 19.33
N GLU A 70 -9.63 -1.53 18.61
CA GLU A 70 -9.64 -0.06 18.81
C GLU A 70 -9.99 0.37 20.26
N ALA A 71 -10.61 -0.51 21.05
CA ALA A 71 -10.91 -0.32 22.47
C ALA A 71 -9.81 -0.81 23.44
N GLY A 72 -8.68 -1.34 22.94
CA GLY A 72 -7.58 -1.89 23.75
C GLY A 72 -7.83 -3.32 24.29
N GLU A 73 -8.88 -3.99 23.84
CA GLU A 73 -9.21 -5.37 24.22
C GLU A 73 -8.49 -6.39 23.33
N LYS A 74 -7.97 -7.47 23.93
CA LYS A 74 -7.34 -8.58 23.21
C LYS A 74 -8.41 -9.39 22.48
N VAL A 75 -8.43 -9.30 21.16
CA VAL A 75 -9.24 -10.15 20.30
C VAL A 75 -8.38 -11.24 19.67
N GLU A 76 -8.84 -12.47 19.79
CA GLU A 76 -8.18 -13.63 19.22
C GLU A 76 -8.30 -13.63 17.70
N SER A 77 -7.17 -13.76 17.00
CA SER A 77 -7.14 -13.98 15.56
C SER A 77 -7.39 -15.46 15.27
N PRO A 78 -8.54 -15.86 14.68
CA PRO A 78 -8.85 -17.27 14.44
C PRO A 78 -7.80 -17.97 13.57
N ARG A 79 -7.17 -17.22 12.64
CA ARG A 79 -6.09 -17.69 11.78
C ARG A 79 -4.82 -18.01 12.56
N ALA A 80 -4.39 -17.11 13.44
CA ALA A 80 -3.19 -17.32 14.24
C ALA A 80 -3.38 -18.48 15.23
N THR A 81 -4.57 -18.61 15.83
CA THR A 81 -4.90 -19.72 16.74
C THR A 81 -4.88 -21.07 16.02
N ALA A 82 -5.49 -21.17 14.84
CA ALA A 82 -5.47 -22.41 14.04
C ALA A 82 -4.03 -22.84 13.67
N VAL A 83 -3.22 -21.90 13.18
CA VAL A 83 -1.82 -22.19 12.81
C VAL A 83 -1.00 -22.59 14.03
N TYR A 84 -1.15 -21.90 15.15
CA TYR A 84 -0.42 -22.20 16.37
C TYR A 84 -0.69 -23.61 16.89
N SER A 85 -1.96 -24.07 16.85
CA SER A 85 -2.30 -25.43 17.28
C SER A 85 -1.55 -26.51 16.47
N VAL A 86 -1.37 -26.27 15.16
CA VAL A 86 -0.61 -27.18 14.30
C VAL A 86 0.90 -27.04 14.54
N MET A 87 1.39 -25.84 14.85
CA MET A 87 2.79 -25.63 15.27
C MET A 87 3.10 -26.39 16.57
N GLU A 88 2.17 -26.43 17.53
CA GLU A 88 2.33 -27.26 18.74
C GLU A 88 2.32 -28.77 18.42
N ASP A 89 1.49 -29.22 17.48
CA ASP A 89 1.48 -30.61 17.03
C ASP A 89 2.83 -30.99 16.39
N ILE A 90 3.42 -30.08 15.60
CA ILE A 90 4.76 -30.23 15.03
C ILE A 90 5.81 -30.33 16.16
N ASP A 91 5.75 -29.45 17.16
CA ASP A 91 6.68 -29.47 18.30
C ASP A 91 6.60 -30.77 19.09
N LYS A 92 5.39 -31.27 19.37
CA LYS A 92 5.18 -32.56 20.05
C LYS A 92 5.78 -33.72 19.24
N LEU A 93 5.55 -33.72 17.94
CA LEU A 93 6.10 -34.73 17.04
C LEU A 93 7.64 -34.67 17.01
N THR A 94 8.24 -33.49 16.88
CA THR A 94 9.69 -33.30 16.89
C THR A 94 10.29 -33.72 18.23
N ALA A 95 9.66 -33.34 19.35
CA ALA A 95 10.09 -33.71 20.69
C ALA A 95 10.16 -35.23 20.88
N GLU A 96 9.14 -35.96 20.41
CA GLU A 96 9.12 -37.43 20.44
C GLU A 96 10.35 -38.03 19.73
N LYS A 97 10.71 -37.50 18.55
CA LYS A 97 11.84 -38.02 17.77
C LYS A 97 13.19 -37.68 18.38
N VAL A 98 13.38 -36.43 18.84
CA VAL A 98 14.62 -36.00 19.49
C VAL A 98 14.88 -36.80 20.76
N GLN A 99 13.85 -36.97 21.60
CA GLN A 99 13.93 -37.75 22.84
C GLN A 99 14.21 -39.22 22.57
N PHE A 100 13.65 -39.79 21.50
CA PHE A 100 13.97 -41.15 21.09
C PHE A 100 15.44 -41.28 20.70
N ILE A 101 16.00 -40.33 19.94
CA ILE A 101 17.42 -40.36 19.58
C ILE A 101 18.31 -40.18 20.82
N ASP A 102 17.96 -39.30 21.75
CA ASP A 102 18.67 -39.13 23.02
C ASP A 102 18.64 -40.42 23.86
N LYS A 103 17.52 -41.15 23.85
CA LYS A 103 17.43 -42.48 24.48
C LYS A 103 18.51 -43.42 23.93
N ILE A 104 18.64 -43.50 22.61
CA ILE A 104 19.61 -44.42 21.98
C ILE A 104 21.04 -44.02 22.32
N LYS A 105 21.37 -42.72 22.33
CA LYS A 105 22.69 -42.24 22.77
C LYS A 105 22.99 -42.64 24.22
N LEU A 106 22.02 -42.50 25.13
CA LEU A 106 22.18 -42.91 26.53
C LEU A 106 22.36 -44.43 26.67
N LEU A 107 21.65 -45.22 25.88
CA LEU A 107 21.81 -46.68 25.84
C LEU A 107 23.21 -47.08 25.35
N ILE A 108 23.79 -46.36 24.39
CA ILE A 108 25.18 -46.57 23.94
C ILE A 108 26.14 -46.37 25.12
N PHE A 109 26.01 -45.28 25.87
CA PHE A 109 26.88 -45.07 27.03
C PHE A 109 26.71 -46.10 28.15
N GLN A 110 25.47 -46.55 28.38
CA GLN A 110 25.20 -47.63 29.34
C GLN A 110 25.84 -48.95 28.91
N ALA A 111 25.77 -49.29 27.62
CA ALA A 111 26.40 -50.49 27.09
C ALA A 111 27.93 -50.44 27.25
N ILE A 112 28.52 -49.26 27.11
CA ILE A 112 29.97 -49.02 27.27
C ILE A 112 30.39 -48.98 28.76
N GLN A 113 29.44 -48.99 29.70
CA GLN A 113 29.65 -48.90 31.16
C GLN A 113 30.26 -47.57 31.62
N GLU A 114 29.88 -46.46 30.98
CA GLU A 114 30.29 -45.11 31.41
C GLU A 114 29.48 -44.60 32.60
N ASP A 115 30.08 -43.77 33.44
CA ASP A 115 29.38 -43.08 34.52
C ASP A 115 28.60 -41.88 33.97
N LEU A 116 27.27 -42.00 33.98
CA LEU A 116 26.36 -40.98 33.49
C LEU A 116 25.87 -40.03 34.58
N ASP A 117 26.32 -40.16 35.84
CA ASP A 117 25.93 -39.26 36.91
C ASP A 117 26.36 -37.81 36.58
N PRO A 118 25.42 -36.87 36.51
CA PRO A 118 25.72 -35.44 36.31
C PRO A 118 26.63 -34.83 37.38
N LYS A 119 26.78 -35.50 38.52
CA LYS A 119 27.65 -35.09 39.64
C LYS A 119 29.01 -35.78 39.62
N ALA A 120 29.29 -36.63 38.63
CA ALA A 120 30.60 -37.24 38.47
C ALA A 120 31.70 -36.18 38.27
N GLU A 121 32.94 -36.52 38.60
CA GLU A 121 34.10 -35.61 38.47
C GLU A 121 34.32 -35.14 37.02
N LYS A 122 33.90 -35.96 36.05
CA LYS A 122 33.89 -35.67 34.62
C LYS A 122 32.50 -35.95 34.03
N PRO A 123 31.55 -35.00 34.14
CA PRO A 123 30.18 -35.24 33.71
C PRO A 123 30.12 -35.37 32.18
N ILE A 124 29.55 -36.48 31.70
CA ILE A 124 29.31 -36.71 30.26
C ILE A 124 28.05 -35.97 29.83
N CYS A 125 26.97 -35.98 30.61
CA CYS A 125 25.76 -35.22 30.31
C CYS A 125 25.87 -33.81 30.91
N ILE A 126 25.78 -32.77 30.07
CA ILE A 126 25.80 -31.37 30.51
C ILE A 126 24.37 -30.96 30.84
N LEU A 127 24.12 -30.65 32.11
CA LEU A 127 22.81 -30.26 32.60
C LEU A 127 22.69 -28.75 32.84
N GLU A 128 21.52 -28.20 32.54
CA GLU A 128 21.15 -26.87 32.98
C GLU A 128 20.64 -26.90 34.42
N LYS A 129 20.75 -25.77 35.14
CA LYS A 129 20.37 -25.66 36.56
C LYS A 129 18.94 -26.15 36.80
N GLY A 130 18.78 -27.14 37.68
CA GLY A 130 17.48 -27.67 38.12
C GLY A 130 16.99 -28.93 37.39
N GLN A 131 17.74 -29.43 36.41
CA GLN A 131 17.40 -30.63 35.67
C GLN A 131 17.88 -31.92 36.40
N THR A 132 17.09 -33.01 36.35
CA THR A 132 17.50 -34.35 36.87
C THR A 132 17.28 -35.45 35.85
N LEU A 133 18.33 -36.22 35.53
CA LEU A 133 18.32 -37.34 34.58
C LEU A 133 17.58 -38.54 35.20
N ASN A 134 16.55 -39.04 34.53
CA ASN A 134 15.93 -40.31 34.88
C ASN A 134 16.35 -41.40 33.88
N PHE A 135 17.24 -42.29 34.31
CA PHE A 135 17.79 -43.38 33.49
C PHE A 135 16.84 -44.57 33.29
N GLN A 136 15.77 -44.67 34.09
CA GLN A 136 14.90 -45.85 34.10
C GLN A 136 13.62 -45.69 33.25
N ASP A 137 13.27 -44.46 32.85
CA ASP A 137 12.09 -44.21 32.04
C ASP A 137 12.43 -44.29 30.53
N THR A 138 12.13 -45.46 29.95
CA THR A 138 12.29 -45.73 28.51
C THR A 138 11.32 -44.96 27.61
N LYS A 139 10.32 -44.26 28.17
CA LYS A 139 9.38 -43.41 27.42
C LYS A 139 9.75 -41.92 27.45
N ASN A 140 10.49 -41.49 28.47
CA ASN A 140 10.93 -40.11 28.66
C ASN A 140 12.31 -40.12 29.31
N PRO A 141 13.41 -40.26 28.54
CA PRO A 141 14.76 -40.08 29.06
C PRO A 141 14.96 -38.58 29.34
N ARG A 142 14.28 -38.07 30.36
CA ARG A 142 14.16 -36.65 30.64
C ARG A 142 15.15 -36.20 31.69
N LEU A 143 15.41 -34.92 31.56
CA LEU A 143 15.80 -33.96 32.57
C LEU A 143 14.52 -33.24 33.06
N THR A 144 13.92 -33.73 34.13
CA THR A 144 12.49 -33.56 34.51
C THR A 144 11.92 -32.14 34.76
N LYS A 145 12.59 -31.03 34.40
CA LYS A 145 12.09 -29.65 34.69
C LYS A 145 12.04 -28.65 33.53
N SER A 146 12.45 -28.99 32.31
CA SER A 146 12.38 -28.05 31.18
C SER A 146 11.03 -28.15 30.46
N ASP A 147 10.28 -27.05 30.38
CA ASP A 147 9.08 -26.91 29.51
C ASP A 147 9.41 -27.00 28.01
N ASP A 148 10.70 -27.09 27.67
CA ASP A 148 11.19 -27.18 26.29
C ASP A 148 11.56 -28.63 25.92
N PHE A 149 10.58 -29.36 25.39
CA PHE A 149 10.68 -30.79 25.07
C PHE A 149 11.43 -31.10 23.77
N VAL A 150 11.74 -30.08 22.97
CA VAL A 150 12.38 -30.21 21.65
C VAL A 150 13.90 -30.09 21.75
N LYS A 151 14.42 -29.50 22.83
CA LYS A 151 15.85 -29.28 23.04
C LYS A 151 16.59 -30.61 23.32
N PRO A 152 17.58 -30.99 22.51
CA PRO A 152 18.37 -32.21 22.75
C PRO A 152 19.23 -32.14 24.01
N ILE A 153 19.56 -33.30 24.57
CA ILE A 153 20.52 -33.41 25.68
C ILE A 153 21.94 -33.10 25.18
N ARG A 154 22.63 -32.21 25.88
CA ARG A 154 24.04 -31.91 25.59
C ARG A 154 24.97 -32.91 26.24
N MET A 155 25.99 -33.33 25.50
CA MET A 155 26.91 -34.39 25.91
C MET A 155 28.37 -33.96 25.67
N ASN A 156 29.21 -34.03 26.70
CA ASN A 156 30.64 -33.77 26.59
C ASN A 156 31.41 -35.05 26.28
N LEU A 157 31.65 -35.31 25.00
CA LEU A 157 32.39 -36.49 24.57
C LEU A 157 33.88 -36.47 24.95
N ARG A 158 34.44 -35.33 25.44
CA ARG A 158 35.83 -35.32 25.95
C ARG A 158 35.98 -36.16 27.21
N ASN A 159 34.92 -36.28 27.98
CA ASN A 159 34.88 -36.94 29.29
C ASN A 159 34.63 -38.45 29.21
N VAL A 160 34.28 -38.98 28.04
CA VAL A 160 34.08 -40.41 27.80
C VAL A 160 35.42 -41.14 27.89
N ALA A 161 35.48 -42.23 28.66
CA ALA A 161 36.70 -43.00 28.87
C ALA A 161 36.97 -43.97 27.70
N LYS A 162 35.95 -44.70 27.25
CA LYS A 162 36.03 -45.69 26.16
C LYS A 162 35.53 -45.11 24.84
N LYS A 163 36.26 -44.11 24.32
CA LYS A 163 35.91 -43.42 23.05
C LYS A 163 36.00 -44.34 21.82
N ASP A 164 36.80 -45.39 21.95
CA ASP A 164 37.17 -46.39 20.96
C ASP A 164 36.40 -47.71 21.14
N ALA A 165 35.29 -47.73 21.88
CA ALA A 165 34.38 -48.88 21.85
C ALA A 165 33.80 -49.04 20.44
N TYR A 166 33.71 -50.27 19.93
CA TYR A 166 33.26 -50.63 18.56
C TYR A 166 32.03 -51.56 18.55
N ASP A 167 31.97 -52.50 19.48
CA ASP A 167 31.04 -53.63 19.43
C ASP A 167 29.68 -53.28 20.05
N GLU A 168 29.68 -52.49 21.12
CA GLU A 168 28.50 -52.19 21.93
C GLU A 168 27.43 -51.42 21.14
N GLN A 169 27.83 -50.36 20.44
CA GLN A 169 26.90 -49.64 19.56
C GLN A 169 26.48 -50.46 18.35
N MET A 170 27.36 -51.27 17.77
CA MET A 170 27.04 -52.12 16.62
C MET A 170 25.91 -53.09 16.97
N LEU A 171 26.02 -53.76 18.12
CA LEU A 171 25.01 -54.69 18.63
C LEU A 171 23.69 -53.96 18.98
N LEU A 172 23.75 -52.79 19.60
CA LEU A 172 22.57 -52.00 19.96
C LEU A 172 21.79 -51.51 18.73
N MET A 173 22.52 -51.18 17.65
CA MET A 173 21.94 -50.76 16.37
C MET A 173 21.39 -51.94 15.54
N GLY A 174 21.54 -53.17 16.03
CA GLY A 174 20.99 -54.38 15.42
C GLY A 174 21.89 -55.01 14.36
N ILE A 175 23.18 -54.65 14.33
CA ILE A 175 24.17 -55.23 13.42
C ILE A 175 24.81 -56.42 14.13
N ASN A 176 24.06 -57.51 14.26
CA ASN A 176 24.48 -58.72 14.98
C ASN A 176 24.85 -59.89 14.03
N GLU A 177 24.03 -60.14 13.01
CA GLU A 177 24.16 -61.30 12.12
C GLU A 177 24.46 -60.91 10.66
N SER A 178 24.02 -59.73 10.23
CA SER A 178 24.25 -59.23 8.86
C SER A 178 24.28 -57.70 8.79
N ILE A 179 25.28 -57.16 8.10
CA ILE A 179 25.41 -55.72 7.82
C ILE A 179 24.46 -55.31 6.69
N GLU A 180 24.11 -56.24 5.79
CA GLU A 180 23.18 -56.01 4.67
C GLU A 180 21.73 -55.87 5.13
N ALA A 181 21.35 -56.58 6.20
CA ALA A 181 20.00 -56.56 6.77
C ALA A 181 20.06 -56.54 8.31
N PRO A 182 20.23 -55.35 8.92
CA PRO A 182 20.22 -55.21 10.38
C PRO A 182 18.93 -55.73 11.00
N ASN A 183 19.01 -56.25 12.22
CA ASN A 183 17.88 -56.79 12.96
C ASN A 183 16.86 -55.69 13.27
N LYS A 184 15.72 -55.76 12.58
CA LYS A 184 14.61 -54.79 12.70
C LYS A 184 13.98 -54.72 14.09
N SER A 185 14.22 -55.71 14.94
CA SER A 185 13.71 -55.76 16.31
C SER A 185 14.58 -54.98 17.31
N ALA A 186 15.81 -54.63 16.94
CA ALA A 186 16.74 -53.90 17.80
C ALA A 186 16.22 -52.49 18.11
N GLU A 187 16.50 -51.98 19.32
CA GLU A 187 16.07 -50.64 19.71
C GLU A 187 16.70 -49.55 18.84
N GLY A 188 17.96 -49.70 18.44
CA GLY A 188 18.64 -48.75 17.56
C GLY A 188 18.11 -48.76 16.13
N PHE A 189 17.59 -49.89 15.62
CA PHE A 189 17.00 -49.95 14.28
C PHE A 189 15.73 -49.08 14.18
N LYS A 190 14.95 -49.00 15.27
CA LYS A 190 13.72 -48.19 15.32
C LYS A 190 13.97 -46.71 15.04
N VAL A 191 15.21 -46.20 15.19
CA VAL A 191 15.56 -44.81 14.80
C VAL A 191 15.21 -44.56 13.34
N TRP A 192 15.45 -45.55 12.46
CA TRP A 192 15.12 -45.44 11.05
C TRP A 192 13.62 -45.31 10.79
N ASP A 193 12.81 -46.18 11.42
CA ASP A 193 11.36 -46.13 11.32
C ASP A 193 10.80 -44.80 11.85
N GLN A 194 11.38 -44.28 12.94
CA GLN A 194 11.00 -43.00 13.54
C GLN A 194 11.30 -41.81 12.59
N MET A 195 12.41 -41.87 11.84
CA MET A 195 12.76 -40.87 10.83
C MET A 195 11.82 -40.92 9.62
N LEU A 196 11.48 -42.13 9.14
CA LEU A 196 10.51 -42.31 8.06
C LEU A 196 9.11 -41.82 8.46
N ASP A 197 8.69 -42.08 9.70
CA ASP A 197 7.44 -41.59 10.28
C ASP A 197 7.42 -40.06 10.36
N TYR A 198 8.51 -39.44 10.81
CA TYR A 198 8.65 -37.99 10.86
C TYR A 198 8.56 -37.34 9.47
N ARG A 199 9.28 -37.91 8.50
CA ARG A 199 9.25 -37.48 7.09
C ARG A 199 7.85 -37.53 6.49
N ALA A 200 7.02 -38.49 6.87
CA ALA A 200 5.65 -38.61 6.39
C ALA A 200 4.70 -37.62 7.09
N LYS A 201 4.80 -37.50 8.41
CA LYS A 201 3.87 -36.71 9.24
C LYS A 201 4.12 -35.22 9.17
N LEU A 202 5.38 -34.76 9.11
CA LEU A 202 5.69 -33.33 9.14
C LEU A 202 5.07 -32.57 7.94
N PRO A 203 5.23 -33.00 6.68
CA PRO A 203 4.54 -32.37 5.54
C PRO A 203 3.02 -32.47 5.63
N ALA A 204 2.49 -33.57 6.17
CA ALA A 204 1.05 -33.72 6.35
C ALA A 204 0.49 -32.71 7.37
N LEU A 205 1.22 -32.39 8.43
CA LEU A 205 0.87 -31.32 9.38
C LEU A 205 0.93 -29.94 8.72
N MET A 206 1.94 -29.66 7.88
CA MET A 206 1.99 -28.39 7.13
C MET A 206 0.76 -28.23 6.22
N VAL A 207 0.36 -29.30 5.52
CA VAL A 207 -0.85 -29.31 4.68
C VAL A 207 -2.13 -29.13 5.52
N LYS A 208 -2.21 -29.76 6.70
CA LYS A 208 -3.31 -29.57 7.65
C LYS A 208 -3.45 -28.08 8.04
N ALA A 209 -2.35 -27.40 8.38
CA ALA A 209 -2.38 -25.98 8.73
C ALA A 209 -2.93 -25.11 7.59
N VAL A 210 -2.48 -25.34 6.35
CA VAL A 210 -2.98 -24.58 5.18
C VAL A 210 -4.46 -24.87 4.91
N ASN A 211 -4.90 -26.12 5.07
CA ASN A 211 -6.31 -26.45 4.96
C ASN A 211 -7.14 -25.75 6.05
N ASP A 212 -6.68 -25.72 7.29
CA ASP A 212 -7.40 -25.10 8.39
C ASP A 212 -7.48 -23.57 8.22
N ILE A 213 -6.44 -22.93 7.67
CA ILE A 213 -6.51 -21.53 7.22
C ILE A 213 -7.57 -21.37 6.11
N SER A 214 -7.56 -22.22 5.08
CA SER A 214 -8.50 -22.09 3.97
C SER A 214 -9.97 -22.25 4.37
N LYS A 215 -10.26 -23.10 5.37
CA LYS A 215 -11.63 -23.25 5.92
C LYS A 215 -12.13 -21.97 6.59
N LEU A 216 -11.23 -21.16 7.16
CA LEU A 216 -11.58 -19.89 7.79
C LEU A 216 -11.84 -18.79 6.76
N GLU A 217 -11.25 -18.90 5.56
CA GLU A 217 -11.38 -17.92 4.48
C GLU A 217 -12.57 -18.22 3.54
N ASP A 218 -12.97 -19.49 3.40
CA ASP A 218 -14.07 -19.90 2.53
C ASP A 218 -15.46 -19.75 3.19
N SER A 219 -16.36 -18.97 2.56
CA SER A 219 -17.76 -18.83 2.97
C SER A 219 -18.60 -20.12 2.89
N THR A 220 -18.04 -21.19 2.32
CA THR A 220 -18.66 -22.52 2.19
C THR A 220 -18.11 -23.56 3.17
N GLY A 221 -17.06 -23.24 3.94
CA GLY A 221 -16.48 -24.11 4.98
C GLY A 221 -15.81 -25.40 4.49
N LYS A 222 -15.63 -25.61 3.18
CA LYS A 222 -15.05 -26.84 2.62
C LYS A 222 -13.51 -26.87 2.63
N GLY A 223 -12.85 -25.70 2.57
CA GLY A 223 -11.39 -25.59 2.47
C GLY A 223 -10.83 -26.20 1.18
N LYS A 224 -9.52 -26.04 0.95
CA LYS A 224 -8.84 -26.51 -0.28
C LYS A 224 -8.72 -28.05 -0.40
N GLY A 225 -9.08 -28.81 0.63
CA GLY A 225 -9.09 -30.28 0.59
C GLY A 225 -7.75 -30.93 0.24
N LEU A 226 -6.63 -30.27 0.56
CA LEU A 226 -5.30 -30.74 0.21
C LEU A 226 -4.90 -31.94 1.07
N ALA A 227 -4.24 -32.93 0.48
CA ALA A 227 -3.70 -34.07 1.21
C ALA A 227 -2.30 -34.40 0.70
N PHE A 228 -1.35 -34.53 1.64
CA PHE A 228 -0.05 -35.10 1.34
C PHE A 228 -0.10 -36.60 1.55
N LYS A 229 0.29 -37.38 0.53
CA LYS A 229 0.45 -38.82 0.64
C LYS A 229 1.94 -39.13 0.50
N ASP A 230 2.53 -39.70 1.55
CA ASP A 230 3.94 -40.07 1.56
C ASP A 230 4.26 -41.01 0.38
N PRO A 231 5.18 -40.64 -0.53
CA PRO A 231 5.58 -41.48 -1.64
C PRO A 231 6.46 -42.66 -1.21
N LYS A 232 6.86 -42.76 0.07
CA LYS A 232 7.66 -43.88 0.63
C LYS A 232 8.91 -44.18 -0.20
N ILE A 233 9.62 -43.11 -0.58
CA ILE A 233 10.83 -43.22 -1.41
C ILE A 233 11.97 -43.75 -0.53
N LEU A 234 12.54 -44.89 -0.93
CA LEU A 234 13.62 -45.58 -0.22
C LEU A 234 14.92 -45.67 -1.06
N ALA A 235 14.83 -45.41 -2.38
CA ALA A 235 15.97 -45.45 -3.29
C ALA A 235 15.88 -44.37 -4.37
N PHE A 236 16.96 -43.60 -4.54
CA PHE A 236 17.14 -42.56 -5.55
C PHE A 236 18.60 -42.43 -5.99
N LYS A 237 18.82 -41.97 -7.23
CA LYS A 237 20.18 -41.81 -7.79
C LYS A 237 20.85 -40.53 -7.32
N ASP A 238 20.13 -39.42 -7.39
CA ASP A 238 20.58 -38.08 -7.02
C ASP A 238 19.39 -37.23 -6.52
N ILE A 239 19.68 -36.02 -6.05
CA ILE A 239 18.66 -35.09 -5.52
C ILE A 239 17.63 -34.73 -6.60
N ALA A 240 18.02 -34.74 -7.88
CA ALA A 240 17.14 -34.48 -9.01
C ALA A 240 16.12 -35.62 -9.23
N ASP A 241 16.57 -36.88 -9.24
CA ASP A 241 15.72 -38.09 -9.31
C ASP A 241 14.77 -38.16 -8.12
N LEU A 242 15.25 -37.82 -6.92
CA LEU A 242 14.41 -37.70 -5.73
C LEU A 242 13.31 -36.65 -5.94
N GLY A 243 13.66 -35.50 -6.51
CA GLY A 243 12.71 -34.44 -6.84
C GLY A 243 11.59 -34.91 -7.78
N VAL A 244 11.94 -35.64 -8.85
CA VAL A 244 10.97 -36.19 -9.82
C VAL A 244 10.04 -37.21 -9.16
N LYS A 245 10.56 -38.04 -8.26
CA LYS A 245 9.75 -39.03 -7.52
C LYS A 245 8.76 -38.38 -6.54
N ILE A 246 9.08 -37.20 -6.02
CA ILE A 246 8.20 -36.43 -5.12
C ILE A 246 7.12 -35.67 -5.90
N ASP A 247 7.40 -35.25 -7.14
CA ASP A 247 6.48 -34.42 -7.94
C ASP A 247 5.06 -35.03 -8.07
N GLY A 248 4.96 -36.35 -8.12
CA GLY A 248 3.67 -37.06 -8.12
C GLY A 248 2.85 -36.83 -6.84
N ALA A 249 3.49 -36.79 -5.67
CA ALA A 249 2.84 -36.61 -4.37
C ALA A 249 2.44 -35.15 -4.10
N ILE A 250 3.17 -34.18 -4.68
CA ILE A 250 2.90 -32.74 -4.51
C ILE A 250 2.09 -32.14 -5.65
N LYS A 251 1.75 -32.89 -6.72
CA LYS A 251 1.07 -32.37 -7.92
C LYS A 251 -0.23 -31.61 -7.61
N ASN A 252 -1.03 -32.12 -6.68
CA ASN A 252 -2.29 -31.46 -6.29
C ASN A 252 -2.03 -30.22 -5.42
N ILE A 253 -0.99 -30.28 -4.56
CA ILE A 253 -0.56 -29.16 -3.73
C ILE A 253 -0.02 -28.03 -4.62
N GLN A 254 0.83 -28.36 -5.60
CA GLN A 254 1.46 -27.39 -6.50
C GLN A 254 0.46 -26.60 -7.35
N LYS A 255 -0.69 -27.19 -7.68
CA LYS A 255 -1.76 -26.51 -8.43
C LYS A 255 -2.47 -25.44 -7.60
N GLU A 256 -2.68 -25.72 -6.31
CA GLU A 256 -3.50 -24.90 -5.40
C GLU A 256 -2.66 -23.95 -4.54
N ASP A 257 -1.42 -24.33 -4.24
CA ASP A 257 -0.43 -23.59 -3.46
C ASP A 257 1.01 -23.96 -3.88
N PRO A 258 1.58 -23.25 -4.87
CA PRO A 258 2.95 -23.48 -5.34
C PRO A 258 4.02 -23.29 -4.25
N SER A 259 3.77 -22.38 -3.30
CA SER A 259 4.73 -22.08 -2.22
C SER A 259 4.78 -23.21 -1.19
N LEU A 260 3.62 -23.77 -0.81
CA LEU A 260 3.56 -24.94 0.05
C LEU A 260 4.24 -26.15 -0.59
N ALA A 261 4.00 -26.38 -1.88
CA ALA A 261 4.59 -27.50 -2.61
C ALA A 261 6.13 -27.43 -2.64
N TYR A 262 6.69 -26.23 -2.80
CA TYR A 262 8.14 -26.02 -2.76
C TYR A 262 8.72 -26.36 -1.38
N GLU A 263 8.13 -25.83 -0.30
CA GLU A 263 8.66 -26.05 1.05
C GLU A 263 8.53 -27.52 1.48
N VAL A 264 7.39 -28.15 1.19
CA VAL A 264 7.17 -29.59 1.43
C VAL A 264 8.21 -30.42 0.67
N LYS A 265 8.48 -30.09 -0.59
CA LYS A 265 9.50 -30.79 -1.39
C LYS A 265 10.88 -30.65 -0.77
N LYS A 266 11.27 -29.43 -0.39
CA LYS A 266 12.57 -29.13 0.25
C LYS A 266 12.75 -29.90 1.55
N ILE A 267 11.77 -29.85 2.45
CA ILE A 267 11.81 -30.54 3.75
C ILE A 267 11.86 -32.06 3.55
N TYR A 268 11.02 -32.60 2.66
CA TYR A 268 11.01 -34.03 2.39
C TYR A 268 12.35 -34.50 1.78
N GLN A 269 12.93 -33.72 0.87
CA GLN A 269 14.26 -34.00 0.29
C GLN A 269 15.35 -34.00 1.36
N GLY A 270 15.35 -33.02 2.26
CA GLY A 270 16.34 -32.93 3.36
C GLY A 270 16.28 -34.10 4.34
N LEU A 271 15.09 -34.67 4.55
CA LEU A 271 14.88 -35.82 5.46
C LEU A 271 15.02 -37.18 4.77
N THR A 272 15.13 -37.24 3.43
CA THR A 272 15.15 -38.52 2.71
C THR A 272 16.57 -39.02 2.50
N LYS A 273 16.83 -40.23 2.99
CA LYS A 273 18.09 -40.96 2.79
C LYS A 273 17.85 -42.23 1.98
N ASN A 274 18.87 -42.67 1.26
CA ASN A 274 18.84 -43.97 0.59
C ASN A 274 18.91 -45.08 1.65
N GLU A 275 17.95 -46.00 1.61
CA GLU A 275 17.91 -47.14 2.53
C GLU A 275 19.04 -48.11 2.23
N LYS A 276 19.31 -48.36 0.96
CA LYS A 276 20.36 -49.25 0.48
C LYS A 276 21.43 -48.47 -0.26
N ILE A 277 22.66 -48.54 0.23
CA ILE A 277 23.80 -47.82 -0.32
C ILE A 277 24.79 -48.87 -0.86
N PRO A 278 25.28 -48.72 -2.10
CA PRO A 278 26.34 -49.58 -2.61
C PRO A 278 27.58 -49.49 -1.72
N ASP A 279 28.17 -50.63 -1.40
CA ASP A 279 29.42 -50.70 -0.66
C ASP A 279 30.53 -49.94 -1.44
N PRO A 280 31.19 -48.94 -0.83
CA PRO A 280 32.30 -48.22 -1.45
C PRO A 280 33.45 -49.12 -1.89
N ASN A 281 33.65 -50.24 -1.18
CA ASN A 281 34.74 -51.18 -1.44
C ASN A 281 34.32 -52.29 -2.41
N GLY A 282 33.02 -52.43 -2.70
CA GLY A 282 32.47 -53.45 -3.59
C GLY A 282 32.66 -54.89 -3.10
N GLU A 283 32.93 -55.07 -1.80
CA GLU A 283 33.19 -56.37 -1.17
C GLU A 283 31.89 -57.07 -0.76
N THR A 284 30.83 -56.30 -0.51
CA THR A 284 29.52 -56.77 -0.05
C THR A 284 28.36 -56.25 -0.92
N GLY A 285 27.18 -56.86 -0.78
CA GLY A 285 25.96 -56.37 -1.41
C GLY A 285 25.55 -54.98 -0.89
N PRO A 286 24.53 -54.34 -1.48
CA PRO A 286 24.11 -53.00 -1.05
C PRO A 286 23.65 -53.02 0.42
N LEU A 287 24.35 -52.24 1.25
CA LEU A 287 24.21 -52.21 2.70
C LEU A 287 23.07 -51.29 3.13
N HIS A 288 22.40 -51.64 4.22
CA HIS A 288 21.43 -50.72 4.83
C HIS A 288 22.14 -49.49 5.40
N TRP A 289 21.52 -48.30 5.36
CA TRP A 289 22.13 -47.06 5.90
C TRP A 289 22.64 -47.21 7.33
N ILE A 290 21.87 -47.88 8.21
CA ILE A 290 22.31 -48.20 9.58
C ILE A 290 23.56 -49.09 9.58
N GLY A 291 23.60 -50.13 8.76
CA GLY A 291 24.77 -51.00 8.63
C GLY A 291 26.00 -50.20 8.21
N MET A 292 25.86 -49.39 7.16
CA MET A 292 26.96 -48.57 6.66
C MET A 292 27.45 -47.49 7.65
N THR A 293 26.55 -46.93 8.45
CA THR A 293 26.88 -45.80 9.35
C THR A 293 27.41 -46.25 10.71
N PHE A 294 26.96 -47.40 11.20
CA PHE A 294 27.24 -47.85 12.57
C PHE A 294 28.07 -49.14 12.66
N ASP A 295 28.37 -49.80 11.55
CA ASP A 295 29.29 -50.95 11.52
C ASP A 295 30.72 -50.50 11.85
N HIS A 296 31.31 -51.10 12.89
CA HIS A 296 32.66 -50.79 13.40
C HIS A 296 32.96 -49.28 13.55
N ALA A 297 31.93 -48.45 13.73
CA ALA A 297 32.09 -47.02 13.98
C ALA A 297 32.45 -46.82 15.46
N PRO A 298 33.48 -46.02 15.82
CA PRO A 298 33.76 -45.71 17.23
C PRO A 298 32.53 -45.11 17.93
N ALA A 299 32.36 -45.37 19.23
CA ALA A 299 31.22 -44.87 20.00
C ALA A 299 31.00 -43.35 19.85
N VAL A 300 32.07 -42.56 19.87
CA VAL A 300 31.99 -41.10 19.67
C VAL A 300 31.51 -40.71 18.26
N ALA A 301 31.84 -41.50 17.24
CA ALA A 301 31.37 -41.29 15.87
C ALA A 301 29.90 -41.69 15.70
N ALA A 302 29.49 -42.80 16.33
CA ALA A 302 28.09 -43.23 16.36
C ALA A 302 27.18 -42.18 17.03
N ILE A 303 27.63 -41.60 18.15
CA ILE A 303 26.90 -40.51 18.81
C ILE A 303 26.83 -39.27 17.92
N ALA A 304 27.93 -38.91 17.26
CA ALA A 304 27.94 -37.79 16.32
C ALA A 304 26.98 -37.98 15.13
N ALA A 305 26.88 -39.21 14.60
CA ALA A 305 25.91 -39.54 13.56
C ALA A 305 24.46 -39.38 14.06
N LEU A 306 24.16 -39.82 15.28
CA LEU A 306 22.85 -39.63 15.91
C LEU A 306 22.54 -38.15 16.18
N SER A 307 23.52 -37.35 16.60
CA SER A 307 23.39 -35.89 16.74
C SER A 307 23.15 -35.20 15.39
N GLY A 308 23.75 -35.72 14.31
CA GLY A 308 23.46 -35.28 12.95
C GLY A 308 22.01 -35.52 12.56
N LEU A 309 21.43 -36.69 12.90
CA LEU A 309 20.00 -36.94 12.69
C LEU A 309 19.10 -35.96 13.47
N GLN A 310 19.48 -35.61 14.71
CA GLN A 310 18.76 -34.58 15.47
C GLN A 310 18.83 -33.21 14.78
N SER A 311 19.98 -32.86 14.21
CA SER A 311 20.13 -31.62 13.43
C SER A 311 19.16 -31.58 12.26
N GLU A 312 19.05 -32.67 11.50
CA GLU A 312 18.13 -32.76 10.36
C GLU A 312 16.66 -32.59 10.80
N VAL A 313 16.27 -33.24 11.90
CA VAL A 313 14.93 -33.14 12.50
C VAL A 313 14.61 -31.72 12.95
N LEU A 314 15.57 -31.04 13.60
CA LEU A 314 15.42 -29.67 14.09
C LEU A 314 15.41 -28.64 12.96
N THR A 315 16.26 -28.80 11.95
CA THR A 315 16.26 -27.95 10.75
C THR A 315 14.93 -28.08 10.01
N ALA A 316 14.42 -29.30 9.82
CA ALA A 316 13.13 -29.53 9.19
C ALA A 316 11.97 -28.93 9.98
N ARG A 317 11.99 -29.02 11.32
CA ARG A 317 11.03 -28.33 12.19
C ARG A 317 11.10 -26.82 11.98
N ALA A 318 12.28 -26.22 12.08
CA ALA A 318 12.45 -24.78 12.02
C ALA A 318 12.04 -24.20 10.65
N ASP A 319 12.31 -24.91 9.55
CA ASP A 319 11.83 -24.57 8.21
C ASP A 319 10.30 -24.62 8.12
N ALA A 320 9.69 -25.70 8.62
CA ALA A 320 8.23 -25.84 8.66
C ALA A 320 7.56 -24.73 9.47
N LEU A 321 8.06 -24.46 10.68
CA LEU A 321 7.54 -23.40 11.56
C LEU A 321 7.74 -22.01 10.94
N SER A 322 8.86 -21.77 10.25
CA SER A 322 9.12 -20.51 9.55
C SER A 322 8.11 -20.26 8.42
N TYR A 323 7.81 -21.30 7.63
CA TYR A 323 6.78 -21.22 6.59
C TYR A 323 5.41 -20.91 7.19
N LEU A 324 5.00 -21.66 8.24
CA LEU A 324 3.71 -21.44 8.91
C LEU A 324 3.60 -20.06 9.56
N ALA A 325 4.66 -19.57 10.20
CA ALA A 325 4.70 -18.22 10.74
C ALA A 325 4.60 -17.14 9.65
N GLY A 326 5.16 -17.39 8.47
CA GLY A 326 5.00 -16.56 7.29
C GLY A 326 3.53 -16.41 6.85
N LEU A 327 2.74 -17.48 6.98
CA LEU A 327 1.31 -17.45 6.66
C LEU A 327 0.48 -16.60 7.63
N VAL A 328 0.95 -16.40 8.87
CA VAL A 328 0.31 -15.54 9.87
C VAL A 328 0.82 -14.10 9.77
N GLY A 329 2.08 -13.92 9.37
CA GLY A 329 2.75 -12.62 9.35
C GLY A 329 2.68 -11.84 8.04
N GLY A 330 2.38 -12.48 6.91
CA GLY A 330 2.20 -11.79 5.65
C GLY A 330 0.80 -11.18 5.57
N GLY A 331 0.70 -9.85 5.72
CA GLY A 331 -0.40 -9.15 5.05
C GLY A 331 -0.44 -9.61 3.58
N SER A 332 -1.64 -9.88 3.07
CA SER A 332 -1.91 -10.28 1.67
C SER A 332 -1.24 -9.38 0.62
N TYR A 333 -0.81 -8.19 1.02
CA TYR A 333 -0.22 -7.19 0.16
C TYR A 333 1.26 -6.96 0.51
N SER A 334 2.07 -6.76 -0.52
CA SER A 334 3.45 -6.30 -0.41
C SER A 334 3.44 -4.78 -0.56
N PHE A 335 4.13 -4.06 0.31
CA PHE A 335 4.32 -2.62 0.21
C PHE A 335 5.80 -2.33 0.47
N ASN A 336 6.44 -1.56 -0.40
CA ASN A 336 7.86 -1.21 -0.29
C ASN A 336 8.10 0.31 -0.14
N ALA A 337 7.10 1.12 -0.39
CA ALA A 337 7.15 2.58 -0.28
C ALA A 337 5.93 3.11 0.47
N VAL A 338 6.14 4.17 1.24
CA VAL A 338 5.10 4.85 2.02
C VAL A 338 5.19 6.35 1.74
N GLU A 339 4.07 6.97 1.38
CA GLU A 339 3.97 8.40 1.08
C GLU A 339 2.74 9.00 1.76
N GLY A 340 2.86 10.21 2.30
CA GLY A 340 1.71 10.97 2.78
C GLY A 340 0.96 11.62 1.61
N ARG A 341 -0.36 11.41 1.54
CA ARG A 341 -1.25 12.05 0.56
C ARG A 341 -2.32 12.84 1.29
N ALA A 342 -2.54 14.06 0.82
CA ALA A 342 -3.57 14.93 1.36
C ALA A 342 -4.60 15.29 0.28
N PHE A 343 -5.88 15.16 0.60
CA PHE A 343 -7.01 15.46 -0.28
C PHE A 343 -7.73 16.69 0.24
N ALA A 344 -7.61 17.78 -0.49
CA ALA A 344 -8.33 19.01 -0.24
C ALA A 344 -9.38 19.24 -1.34
N PRO A 345 -10.50 19.92 -1.04
CA PRO A 345 -11.46 20.30 -2.07
C PRO A 345 -10.79 21.16 -3.16
N PRO A 346 -11.16 20.99 -4.44
CA PRO A 346 -10.46 21.60 -5.57
C PRO A 346 -10.60 23.13 -5.64
N SER A 347 -11.58 23.72 -4.95
CA SER A 347 -11.70 25.16 -4.79
C SER A 347 -12.31 25.52 -3.44
N ALA A 348 -11.95 26.70 -2.92
CA ALA A 348 -12.48 27.24 -1.67
C ALA A 348 -12.79 28.73 -1.84
N ALA A 349 -13.95 29.17 -1.37
CA ALA A 349 -14.31 30.59 -1.35
C ALA A 349 -13.51 31.32 -0.26
N ALA A 350 -13.14 32.57 -0.52
CA ALA A 350 -12.44 33.41 0.45
C ALA A 350 -13.25 33.50 1.76
N GLY A 351 -12.63 33.13 2.89
CA GLY A 351 -13.25 33.12 4.22
C GLY A 351 -13.93 31.80 4.64
N SER A 352 -13.97 30.79 3.79
CA SER A 352 -14.51 29.46 4.13
C SER A 352 -13.48 28.60 4.90
N LYS A 353 -13.96 27.71 5.80
CA LYS A 353 -13.11 26.72 6.49
C LYS A 353 -12.82 25.55 5.54
N VAL A 354 -11.56 25.36 5.18
CA VAL A 354 -11.12 24.21 4.35
C VAL A 354 -10.80 23.02 5.25
N ARG A 355 -11.44 21.88 5.00
CA ARG A 355 -11.08 20.58 5.59
C ARG A 355 -10.25 19.79 4.59
N MET A 356 -9.24 19.08 5.07
CA MET A 356 -8.32 18.28 4.26
C MET A 356 -8.14 16.92 4.93
N ASP A 357 -8.27 15.86 4.15
CA ASP A 357 -8.05 14.49 4.62
C ASP A 357 -6.59 14.10 4.33
N VAL A 358 -5.82 13.83 5.38
CA VAL A 358 -4.42 13.41 5.27
C VAL A 358 -4.34 11.91 5.56
N MET A 359 -3.88 11.14 4.59
CA MET A 359 -3.70 9.70 4.71
C MET A 359 -2.28 9.28 4.38
N MET A 360 -1.80 8.24 5.05
CA MET A 360 -0.55 7.58 4.70
C MET A 360 -0.85 6.45 3.72
N VAL A 361 -0.26 6.53 2.53
CA VAL A 361 -0.46 5.57 1.44
C VAL A 361 0.77 4.68 1.35
N ALA A 362 0.58 3.39 1.55
CA ALA A 362 1.61 2.38 1.30
C ALA A 362 1.39 1.74 -0.06
N TYR A 363 2.42 1.64 -0.90
CA TYR A 363 2.37 1.08 -2.24
C TYR A 363 3.63 0.29 -2.59
N ASP A 364 3.61 -0.42 -3.72
CA ASP A 364 4.70 -1.26 -4.22
C ASP A 364 5.22 -0.68 -5.55
N THR A 365 6.48 -0.27 -5.60
CA THR A 365 7.09 0.32 -6.80
C THR A 365 7.35 -0.71 -7.91
N GLU A 366 7.41 -1.99 -7.57
CA GLU A 366 7.67 -3.08 -8.52
C GLU A 366 6.37 -3.64 -9.11
N LYS A 367 5.30 -3.69 -8.30
CA LYS A 367 3.98 -4.17 -8.73
C LYS A 367 3.05 -3.03 -9.14
N GLN A 368 3.03 -2.73 -10.44
CA GLN A 368 2.20 -1.67 -10.99
C GLN A 368 0.69 -1.99 -10.86
N PRO A 369 -0.14 -1.05 -10.35
CA PRO A 369 -1.59 -1.23 -10.28
C PRO A 369 -2.23 -1.16 -11.66
N ILE A 370 -3.30 -1.94 -11.88
CA ILE A 370 -4.10 -1.85 -13.11
C ILE A 370 -5.23 -0.86 -12.85
N VAL A 371 -5.17 0.32 -13.48
CA VAL A 371 -6.20 1.35 -13.38
C VAL A 371 -7.03 1.39 -14.65
N LYS A 372 -8.35 1.32 -14.49
CA LYS A 372 -9.33 1.49 -15.57
C LYS A 372 -10.24 2.66 -15.21
N PRO A 373 -9.95 3.87 -15.72
CA PRO A 373 -10.83 5.01 -15.55
C PRO A 373 -12.06 4.87 -16.46
N GLU A 374 -13.24 5.32 -16.00
CA GLU A 374 -14.45 5.32 -16.85
C GLU A 374 -14.42 6.42 -17.91
N GLN A 375 -13.61 7.46 -17.69
CA GLN A 375 -13.45 8.64 -18.53
C GLN A 375 -11.96 9.00 -18.61
N GLY A 376 -11.46 9.58 -19.70
CA GLY A 376 -10.05 9.96 -19.82
C GLY A 376 -9.08 8.82 -20.18
N THR A 377 -7.80 9.13 -20.27
CA THR A 377 -6.75 8.20 -20.72
C THR A 377 -5.67 8.03 -19.67
N VAL A 378 -5.22 6.80 -19.44
CA VAL A 378 -4.06 6.51 -18.60
C VAL A 378 -2.81 6.94 -19.37
N VAL A 379 -2.10 7.94 -18.87
CA VAL A 379 -0.91 8.52 -19.51
C VAL A 379 0.32 7.67 -19.18
N GLU A 380 0.48 7.28 -17.92
CA GLU A 380 1.64 6.54 -17.45
C GLU A 380 1.27 5.71 -16.21
N THR A 381 1.82 4.51 -16.09
CA THR A 381 1.80 3.73 -14.85
C THR A 381 3.23 3.38 -14.48
N LYS A 382 3.76 4.06 -13.46
CA LYS A 382 5.16 3.95 -13.05
C LYS A 382 5.27 4.18 -11.55
N ASP A 383 6.24 3.51 -10.92
CA ASP A 383 6.51 3.61 -9.48
C ASP A 383 5.30 3.29 -8.57
N GLY A 384 4.42 2.38 -8.99
CA GLY A 384 3.28 1.94 -8.17
C GLY A 384 2.09 2.91 -8.20
N LYS A 385 2.11 3.91 -9.09
CA LYS A 385 1.03 4.88 -9.32
C LYS A 385 0.65 4.94 -10.80
N ALA A 386 -0.62 5.17 -11.08
CA ALA A 386 -1.12 5.48 -12.41
C ALA A 386 -1.50 6.96 -12.50
N ILE A 387 -1.05 7.62 -13.56
CA ILE A 387 -1.40 9.01 -13.88
C ILE A 387 -2.49 8.96 -14.96
N VAL A 388 -3.65 9.52 -14.65
CA VAL A 388 -4.80 9.60 -15.56
C VAL A 388 -5.06 11.07 -15.90
N GLU A 389 -5.21 11.36 -17.19
CA GLU A 389 -5.49 12.70 -17.68
C GLU A 389 -6.93 12.80 -18.20
N PHE A 390 -7.56 13.93 -17.88
CA PHE A 390 -8.95 14.22 -18.21
C PHE A 390 -9.05 15.63 -18.81
N THR A 391 -9.83 15.80 -19.88
CA THR A 391 -10.13 17.11 -20.45
C THR A 391 -11.39 17.68 -19.82
N ALA A 392 -11.28 18.83 -19.15
CA ALA A 392 -12.41 19.47 -18.48
C ALA A 392 -13.41 20.08 -19.50
N PRO A 393 -14.74 19.95 -19.29
CA PRO A 393 -15.76 20.59 -20.11
C PRO A 393 -15.78 22.13 -19.94
N SER A 394 -16.55 22.83 -20.78
CA SER A 394 -16.63 24.31 -20.79
C SER A 394 -17.26 24.94 -19.54
N GLY A 395 -17.75 24.14 -18.59
CA GLY A 395 -18.26 24.54 -17.28
C GLY A 395 -19.13 23.43 -16.66
N GLY A 396 -19.36 23.51 -15.34
CA GLY A 396 -20.21 22.56 -14.61
C GLY A 396 -19.43 21.58 -13.72
N GLU A 397 -20.09 20.52 -13.28
CA GLU A 397 -19.50 19.48 -12.42
C GLU A 397 -18.99 18.31 -13.27
N MET A 398 -17.76 17.88 -13.01
CA MET A 398 -17.13 16.72 -13.62
C MET A 398 -16.91 15.64 -12.57
N VAL A 399 -17.54 14.47 -12.75
CA VAL A 399 -17.38 13.32 -11.86
C VAL A 399 -16.33 12.37 -12.43
N LEU A 400 -15.23 12.19 -11.71
CA LEU A 400 -14.12 11.32 -12.06
C LEU A 400 -14.28 9.98 -11.33
N SER A 401 -14.73 8.96 -12.06
CA SER A 401 -14.94 7.59 -11.56
C SER A 401 -14.02 6.58 -12.25
N GLY A 402 -13.68 5.51 -11.54
CA GLY A 402 -12.91 4.40 -12.10
C GLY A 402 -12.63 3.28 -11.11
N THR A 403 -11.86 2.31 -11.57
CA THR A 403 -11.44 1.15 -10.78
C THR A 403 -9.92 1.04 -10.74
N VAL A 404 -9.38 0.66 -9.58
CA VAL A 404 -7.99 0.30 -9.38
C VAL A 404 -7.91 -1.15 -8.90
N ALA A 405 -7.05 -1.94 -9.51
CA ALA A 405 -6.85 -3.34 -9.13
C ALA A 405 -5.39 -3.61 -8.76
N ILE A 406 -5.19 -4.27 -7.61
CA ILE A 406 -3.89 -4.70 -7.11
C ILE A 406 -3.88 -6.22 -6.97
N LYS A 407 -2.77 -6.86 -7.35
CA LYS A 407 -2.56 -8.30 -7.23
C LYS A 407 -2.01 -8.66 -5.85
N ASP A 408 -2.72 -9.53 -5.13
CA ASP A 408 -2.27 -10.16 -3.88
C ASP A 408 -0.99 -11.00 -4.13
N LYS A 409 -0.22 -11.29 -3.06
CA LYS A 409 0.86 -12.30 -3.07
C LYS A 409 0.39 -13.66 -3.61
N ASN A 410 -0.89 -13.99 -3.43
CA ASN A 410 -1.52 -15.21 -3.94
C ASN A 410 -2.02 -15.11 -5.39
N GLY A 411 -1.78 -13.97 -6.06
CA GLY A 411 -2.13 -13.76 -7.45
C GLY A 411 -3.59 -13.38 -7.73
N GLN A 412 -4.43 -13.27 -6.71
CA GLN A 412 -5.80 -12.79 -6.82
C GLN A 412 -5.85 -11.26 -6.97
N MET A 413 -6.77 -10.76 -7.80
CA MET A 413 -6.93 -9.33 -8.06
C MET A 413 -7.97 -8.74 -7.11
N LYS A 414 -7.57 -7.78 -6.26
CA LYS A 414 -8.52 -6.97 -5.47
C LYS A 414 -8.82 -5.68 -6.19
N ILE A 415 -10.10 -5.45 -6.48
CA ILE A 415 -10.59 -4.26 -7.17
C ILE A 415 -11.16 -3.30 -6.13
N ALA A 416 -10.76 -2.04 -6.20
CA ALA A 416 -11.33 -0.94 -5.43
C ALA A 416 -11.83 0.15 -6.38
N ASN A 417 -12.96 0.75 -6.05
CA ASN A 417 -13.57 1.81 -6.85
C ASN A 417 -13.19 3.17 -6.25
N TYR A 418 -12.94 4.15 -7.11
CA TYR A 418 -12.76 5.53 -6.69
C TYR A 418 -13.76 6.44 -7.41
N ASN A 419 -14.18 7.49 -6.72
CA ASN A 419 -15.10 8.50 -7.25
C ASN A 419 -14.75 9.87 -6.62
N THR A 420 -14.48 10.86 -7.46
CA THR A 420 -14.17 12.24 -7.06
C THR A 420 -14.91 13.24 -7.96
N ALA A 421 -15.64 14.18 -7.38
CA ALA A 421 -16.26 15.29 -8.12
C ALA A 421 -15.35 16.53 -8.16
N VAL A 422 -15.19 17.12 -9.34
CA VAL A 422 -14.41 18.34 -9.59
C VAL A 422 -15.30 19.40 -10.24
N GLN A 423 -15.33 20.59 -9.64
CA GLN A 423 -16.08 21.73 -10.17
C GLN A 423 -15.24 22.50 -11.19
N VAL A 424 -15.74 22.63 -12.42
CA VAL A 424 -15.07 23.34 -13.50
C VAL A 424 -15.53 24.79 -13.53
N VAL A 425 -14.63 25.69 -13.12
CA VAL A 425 -14.91 27.13 -13.02
C VAL A 425 -14.64 27.80 -14.36
N THR A 426 -15.62 28.56 -14.86
CA THR A 426 -15.45 29.37 -16.07
C THR A 426 -14.57 30.59 -15.80
N LYS A 427 -13.59 30.86 -16.66
CA LYS A 427 -12.77 32.08 -16.59
C LYS A 427 -13.63 33.30 -16.87
N ALA A 428 -13.89 34.13 -15.85
CA ALA A 428 -14.59 35.41 -15.98
C ALA A 428 -13.70 36.55 -15.43
N GLY A 429 -13.46 37.56 -16.25
CA GLY A 429 -12.75 38.78 -15.85
C GLY A 429 -13.57 40.00 -16.23
N SER A 430 -13.58 41.02 -15.36
CA SER A 430 -14.22 42.31 -15.64
C SER A 430 -13.17 43.39 -15.72
N VAL A 431 -13.16 44.16 -16.81
CA VAL A 431 -12.36 45.37 -16.94
C VAL A 431 -13.30 46.55 -16.70
N SER A 432 -13.02 47.37 -15.68
CA SER A 432 -13.81 48.55 -15.33
C SER A 432 -12.93 49.79 -15.24
N LEU A 433 -13.48 50.95 -15.60
CA LEU A 433 -12.86 52.26 -15.41
C LEU A 433 -13.49 52.93 -14.17
N PRO A 434 -12.82 52.96 -13.00
CA PRO A 434 -13.42 53.46 -11.77
C PRO A 434 -13.84 54.94 -11.84
N GLU A 435 -13.13 55.77 -12.61
CA GLU A 435 -13.44 57.19 -12.80
C GLU A 435 -14.74 57.43 -13.59
N MET A 436 -15.24 56.41 -14.31
CA MET A 436 -16.49 56.46 -15.07
C MET A 436 -17.71 56.01 -14.27
N ASN A 437 -17.58 55.79 -12.95
CA ASN A 437 -18.68 55.45 -12.06
C ASN A 437 -19.60 56.66 -11.79
N ILE A 438 -20.26 57.16 -12.83
CA ILE A 438 -21.10 58.35 -12.80
C ILE A 438 -22.52 58.01 -13.22
N LEU A 439 -23.49 58.47 -12.44
CA LEU A 439 -24.91 58.42 -12.80
C LEU A 439 -25.42 59.84 -13.09
N TYR A 440 -25.99 60.06 -14.26
CA TYR A 440 -26.72 61.30 -14.53
C TYR A 440 -28.12 61.32 -13.92
N ALA A 441 -28.44 62.40 -13.22
CA ALA A 441 -29.73 62.60 -12.59
C ALA A 441 -30.90 62.55 -13.61
N GLY A 442 -31.94 61.84 -13.23
CA GLY A 442 -33.16 61.62 -14.00
C GLY A 442 -32.99 60.74 -15.23
N TRP A 443 -31.80 60.19 -15.52
CA TRP A 443 -31.55 59.30 -16.67
C TRP A 443 -31.53 57.82 -16.26
N PRO A 444 -32.22 56.93 -17.00
CA PRO A 444 -32.16 55.49 -16.76
C PRO A 444 -30.85 54.88 -17.29
N HIS A 445 -29.89 54.61 -16.40
CA HIS A 445 -28.62 53.97 -16.73
C HIS A 445 -28.76 52.45 -16.78
N LYS A 446 -28.18 51.83 -17.80
CA LYS A 446 -28.17 50.38 -18.00
C LYS A 446 -26.92 49.78 -17.35
N LEU A 447 -27.11 48.87 -16.39
CA LEU A 447 -26.05 48.20 -15.65
C LEU A 447 -26.14 46.68 -15.87
N LEU A 448 -25.02 46.07 -16.24
CA LEU A 448 -24.85 44.62 -16.27
C LEU A 448 -24.05 44.21 -15.03
N ALA A 449 -24.65 43.38 -14.19
CA ALA A 449 -23.97 42.79 -13.05
C ALA A 449 -23.73 41.31 -13.31
N THR A 450 -22.47 40.96 -13.53
CA THR A 450 -22.00 39.59 -13.71
C THR A 450 -21.16 39.19 -12.50
N THR A 451 -21.45 38.02 -11.94
CA THR A 451 -20.72 37.43 -10.81
C THR A 451 -20.40 35.98 -11.15
N ALA A 452 -19.20 35.53 -10.78
CA ALA A 452 -18.82 34.13 -10.91
C ALA A 452 -19.34 33.34 -9.70
N GLY A 453 -19.88 32.14 -9.94
CA GLY A 453 -20.30 31.21 -8.88
C GLY A 453 -21.69 31.45 -8.27
N THR A 454 -22.58 32.19 -8.93
CA THR A 454 -23.94 32.46 -8.42
C THR A 454 -25.01 32.16 -9.45
N VAL A 455 -26.14 31.62 -8.99
CA VAL A 455 -27.31 31.28 -9.82
C VAL A 455 -28.15 32.52 -10.14
N SER A 456 -28.11 33.54 -9.27
CA SER A 456 -28.78 34.82 -9.50
C SER A 456 -28.01 35.98 -8.89
N THR A 457 -28.10 37.14 -9.56
CA THR A 457 -27.56 38.42 -9.07
C THR A 457 -28.71 39.37 -8.72
N SER A 458 -28.56 40.12 -7.64
CA SER A 458 -29.49 41.17 -7.23
C SER A 458 -28.72 42.43 -6.84
N ILE A 459 -29.29 43.59 -7.20
CA ILE A 459 -28.69 44.89 -6.95
C ILE A 459 -29.63 45.70 -6.06
N SER A 460 -29.07 46.29 -5.01
CA SER A 460 -29.75 47.28 -4.17
C SER A 460 -28.99 48.60 -4.23
N ALA A 461 -29.70 49.71 -4.43
CA ALA A 461 -29.12 51.04 -4.48
C ALA A 461 -29.99 52.00 -3.66
N PRO A 462 -29.76 52.12 -2.33
CA PRO A 462 -30.49 53.06 -1.50
C PRO A 462 -30.39 54.49 -2.04
N GLY A 463 -31.52 55.14 -2.28
CA GLY A 463 -31.58 56.49 -2.87
C GLY A 463 -31.71 56.54 -4.40
N ALA A 464 -31.74 55.39 -5.08
CA ALA A 464 -32.06 55.25 -6.50
C ALA A 464 -33.21 54.26 -6.72
N SER A 465 -33.93 54.40 -7.83
CA SER A 465 -34.86 53.35 -8.26
C SER A 465 -34.12 52.34 -9.15
N VAL A 466 -34.19 51.07 -8.81
CA VAL A 466 -33.62 49.94 -9.56
C VAL A 466 -34.77 49.14 -10.17
N SER A 467 -34.66 48.78 -11.45
CA SER A 467 -35.66 47.96 -12.15
C SER A 467 -34.97 46.91 -13.03
N PRO A 468 -35.53 45.70 -13.17
CA PRO A 468 -35.00 44.70 -14.10
C PRO A 468 -35.04 45.20 -15.54
N ALA A 469 -34.01 44.89 -16.34
CA ALA A 469 -33.93 45.23 -17.74
C ALA A 469 -33.20 44.15 -18.55
N THR A 470 -33.46 44.09 -19.85
CA THR A 470 -32.67 43.26 -20.77
C THR A 470 -31.71 44.15 -21.54
N ILE A 471 -30.42 43.89 -21.41
CA ILE A 471 -29.35 44.67 -22.04
C ILE A 471 -28.56 43.71 -22.92
N ASN A 472 -28.56 43.92 -24.24
CA ASN A 472 -27.84 43.09 -25.21
C ASN A 472 -28.11 41.58 -25.06
N GLY A 473 -29.36 41.19 -24.76
CA GLY A 473 -29.77 39.80 -24.55
C GLY A 473 -29.47 39.22 -23.16
N GLN A 474 -28.78 39.96 -22.29
CA GLN A 474 -28.48 39.56 -20.92
C GLN A 474 -29.43 40.22 -19.91
N LYS A 475 -29.73 39.52 -18.81
CA LYS A 475 -30.45 40.10 -17.67
C LYS A 475 -29.55 41.14 -17.00
N GLY A 476 -30.07 42.35 -16.86
CA GLY A 476 -29.40 43.45 -16.18
C GLY A 476 -30.41 44.35 -15.47
N TYR A 477 -29.97 45.55 -15.14
CA TYR A 477 -30.73 46.48 -14.33
C TYR A 477 -30.72 47.88 -14.94
N THR A 478 -31.83 48.59 -14.81
CA THR A 478 -31.90 50.03 -15.07
C THR A 478 -31.94 50.78 -13.75
N ILE A 479 -31.00 51.69 -13.55
CA ILE A 479 -30.86 52.50 -12.35
C ILE A 479 -31.16 53.95 -12.68
N ARG A 480 -32.04 54.57 -11.88
CA ARG A 480 -32.39 55.99 -12.02
C ARG A 480 -32.21 56.71 -10.69
N ALA A 481 -31.27 57.63 -10.67
CA ALA A 481 -31.00 58.55 -9.57
C ALA A 481 -31.68 59.89 -9.84
N ASN A 482 -32.28 60.55 -8.84
CA ASN A 482 -32.99 61.83 -9.06
C ASN A 482 -32.34 63.04 -8.38
N ARG A 483 -31.38 62.84 -7.46
CA ARG A 483 -30.76 63.91 -6.67
C ARG A 483 -29.33 64.22 -7.16
N PRO A 484 -29.12 65.31 -7.93
CA PRO A 484 -27.77 65.73 -8.32
C PRO A 484 -26.91 66.04 -7.10
N GLY A 485 -25.60 65.75 -7.17
CA GLY A 485 -24.64 65.98 -6.09
C GLY A 485 -24.66 64.94 -4.97
N SER A 486 -25.51 63.92 -5.06
CA SER A 486 -25.50 62.79 -4.13
C SER A 486 -24.56 61.67 -4.59
N ARG A 487 -24.09 60.85 -3.65
CA ARG A 487 -23.37 59.61 -3.92
C ARG A 487 -24.30 58.44 -3.66
N ILE A 488 -24.40 57.52 -4.61
CA ILE A 488 -25.23 56.32 -4.53
C ILE A 488 -24.32 55.10 -4.45
N ASN A 489 -24.52 54.32 -3.41
CA ASN A 489 -23.80 53.08 -3.19
C ASN A 489 -24.62 51.92 -3.75
N ILE A 490 -24.09 51.29 -4.80
CA ILE A 490 -24.70 50.12 -5.42
C ILE A 490 -24.15 48.88 -4.72
N ASN A 491 -25.00 48.17 -4.01
CA ASN A 491 -24.69 46.93 -3.33
C ASN A 491 -25.01 45.76 -4.26
N LEU A 492 -24.00 44.94 -4.56
CA LEU A 492 -24.14 43.75 -5.39
C LEU A 492 -24.17 42.51 -4.49
N SER A 493 -25.23 41.73 -4.61
CA SER A 493 -25.35 40.44 -3.93
C SER A 493 -25.81 39.36 -4.90
N GLY A 494 -25.44 38.12 -4.63
CA GLY A 494 -25.88 36.97 -5.41
C GLY A 494 -26.23 35.80 -4.52
N LYS A 495 -26.96 34.83 -5.08
CA LYS A 495 -27.23 33.56 -4.41
C LYS A 495 -26.39 32.45 -5.03
N ASP A 496 -25.74 31.65 -4.19
CA ASP A 496 -25.08 30.41 -4.60
C ASP A 496 -26.11 29.33 -4.98
N ALA A 497 -25.63 28.15 -5.38
CA ALA A 497 -26.48 27.00 -5.73
C ALA A 497 -27.29 26.45 -4.53
N GLU A 498 -26.87 26.77 -3.30
CA GLU A 498 -27.46 26.33 -2.04
C GLU A 498 -28.47 27.35 -1.47
N GLY A 499 -28.57 28.53 -2.08
CA GLY A 499 -29.48 29.60 -1.70
C GLY A 499 -28.92 30.62 -0.70
N ASN A 500 -27.65 30.50 -0.29
CA ASN A 500 -26.99 31.45 0.60
C ASN A 500 -26.67 32.75 -0.13
N THR A 501 -26.77 33.87 0.59
CA THR A 501 -26.52 35.21 0.02
C THR A 501 -25.04 35.55 0.15
N ILE A 502 -24.37 35.74 -0.99
CA ILE A 502 -22.99 36.21 -1.10
C ILE A 502 -23.02 37.71 -1.43
N ASN A 503 -22.30 38.51 -0.62
CA ASN A 503 -22.14 39.94 -0.87
C ASN A 503 -20.83 40.19 -1.64
N PHE A 504 -20.92 40.81 -2.81
CA PHE A 504 -19.78 41.11 -3.68
C PHE A 504 -19.19 42.50 -3.41
N GLY A 505 -19.78 43.26 -2.49
CA GLY A 505 -19.31 44.57 -2.07
C GLY A 505 -20.20 45.73 -2.56
N THR A 506 -19.72 46.93 -2.24
CA THR A 506 -20.43 48.18 -2.47
C THR A 506 -19.63 49.04 -3.44
N TYR A 507 -20.27 49.41 -4.54
CA TYR A 507 -19.67 50.23 -5.59
C TYR A 507 -20.23 51.66 -5.52
N PRO A 508 -19.40 52.69 -5.21
CA PRO A 508 -19.85 54.06 -5.13
C PRO A 508 -19.98 54.68 -6.53
N TYR A 509 -21.12 55.33 -6.79
CA TYR A 509 -21.39 56.09 -8.01
C TYR A 509 -21.77 57.54 -7.65
N ASP A 510 -21.11 58.51 -8.29
CA ASP A 510 -21.41 59.92 -8.08
C ASP A 510 -22.55 60.37 -9.02
N VAL A 511 -23.55 61.07 -8.49
CA VAL A 511 -24.70 61.55 -9.26
C VAL A 511 -24.44 62.95 -9.80
N LYS A 512 -24.17 63.08 -11.09
CA LYS A 512 -23.99 64.37 -11.77
C LYS A 512 -25.30 64.89 -12.36
N PRO A 513 -25.47 66.22 -12.48
CA PRO A 513 -26.57 66.77 -13.27
C PRO A 513 -26.48 66.29 -14.72
N PHE A 514 -27.62 66.11 -15.37
CA PHE A 514 -27.64 65.67 -16.77
C PHE A 514 -26.94 66.71 -17.67
N PRO A 515 -26.14 66.28 -18.66
CA PRO A 515 -25.42 67.22 -19.53
C PRO A 515 -26.41 68.08 -20.32
N LEU A 516 -26.14 69.38 -20.39
CA LEU A 516 -26.95 70.31 -21.17
C LEU A 516 -26.78 70.04 -22.67
N ALA A 517 -27.87 70.15 -23.42
CA ALA A 517 -27.82 70.03 -24.87
C ALA A 517 -27.05 71.20 -25.51
N ARG A 518 -26.47 70.97 -26.69
CA ARG A 518 -25.84 71.99 -27.53
C ARG A 518 -26.63 72.13 -28.84
N LEU A 519 -26.60 73.32 -29.43
CA LEU A 519 -27.23 73.58 -30.72
C LEU A 519 -26.41 72.91 -31.84
N VAL A 520 -27.09 72.12 -32.70
CA VAL A 520 -26.45 71.36 -33.80
C VAL A 520 -25.96 72.27 -34.91
N SER A 521 -26.78 73.25 -35.31
CA SER A 521 -26.49 74.17 -36.41
C SER A 521 -26.60 75.60 -35.90
N ASN A 522 -25.48 76.31 -35.84
CA ASN A 522 -25.40 77.71 -35.42
C ASN A 522 -25.67 78.69 -36.57
N LYS A 523 -26.18 78.25 -37.72
CA LYS A 523 -26.50 79.10 -38.88
C LYS A 523 -28.00 79.25 -39.03
N ALA A 524 -28.46 80.48 -39.28
CA ALA A 524 -29.86 80.77 -39.62
C ALA A 524 -29.94 81.70 -40.82
N SER A 525 -30.81 81.40 -41.79
CA SER A 525 -30.96 82.23 -43.01
C SER A 525 -32.07 83.27 -42.86
N ARG A 526 -31.92 84.43 -43.50
CA ARG A 526 -32.98 85.45 -43.62
C ARG A 526 -34.03 85.07 -44.67
N SER A 527 -33.70 84.21 -45.62
CA SER A 527 -34.57 83.85 -46.75
C SER A 527 -35.50 82.65 -46.45
N SER A 528 -35.13 81.79 -45.51
CA SER A 528 -35.84 80.55 -45.19
C SER A 528 -36.06 80.34 -43.68
N ASN A 529 -37.10 79.57 -43.34
CA ASN A 529 -37.33 79.19 -41.94
C ASN A 529 -36.25 78.19 -41.51
N THR A 530 -35.61 78.44 -40.37
CA THR A 530 -34.53 77.59 -39.85
C THR A 530 -35.08 76.65 -38.78
N ARG A 531 -34.89 75.33 -38.93
CA ARG A 531 -35.29 74.36 -37.90
C ARG A 531 -34.15 74.17 -36.90
N LEU A 532 -34.38 74.56 -35.65
CA LEU A 532 -33.42 74.40 -34.57
C LEU A 532 -33.43 72.95 -34.07
N ARG A 533 -32.25 72.33 -34.01
CA ARG A 533 -32.04 71.00 -33.45
C ARG A 533 -31.00 71.09 -32.34
N VAL A 534 -31.27 70.45 -31.20
CA VAL A 534 -30.32 70.36 -30.08
C VAL A 534 -29.95 68.90 -29.85
N THR A 535 -28.68 68.65 -29.57
CA THR A 535 -28.12 67.31 -29.33
C THR A 535 -27.10 67.37 -28.19
N LEU A 536 -26.71 66.22 -27.65
CA LEU A 536 -25.53 66.15 -26.78
C LEU A 536 -24.26 66.34 -27.61
N GLY A 537 -23.24 66.97 -27.02
CA GLY A 537 -21.93 67.09 -27.67
C GLY A 537 -21.31 65.70 -27.94
N ALA A 538 -20.40 65.63 -28.92
CA ALA A 538 -19.69 64.39 -29.27
C ALA A 538 -18.92 63.78 -28.07
N ASP A 539 -18.58 64.61 -27.08
CA ASP A 539 -17.84 64.23 -25.87
C ASP A 539 -18.70 63.45 -24.86
N CYS A 540 -20.00 63.29 -25.10
CA CYS A 540 -20.90 62.62 -24.17
C CYS A 540 -21.10 61.15 -24.56
N PRO A 541 -20.78 60.18 -23.68
CA PRO A 541 -20.89 58.74 -23.98
C PRO A 541 -22.35 58.21 -23.95
N LEU A 542 -23.35 59.08 -23.80
CA LEU A 542 -24.75 58.67 -23.68
C LEU A 542 -25.39 58.43 -25.06
N ASN A 543 -25.81 57.20 -25.29
CA ASN A 543 -26.55 56.81 -26.49
C ASN A 543 -28.07 56.86 -26.27
N GLY A 544 -28.83 57.17 -27.33
CA GLY A 544 -30.30 57.15 -27.33
C GLY A 544 -30.98 58.37 -26.69
N VAL A 545 -30.23 59.45 -26.44
CA VAL A 545 -30.79 60.71 -25.93
C VAL A 545 -31.35 61.54 -27.09
N THR A 546 -32.65 61.84 -27.05
CA THR A 546 -33.29 62.77 -27.99
C THR A 546 -33.89 63.96 -27.26
N PHE A 547 -33.88 65.12 -27.92
CA PHE A 547 -34.44 66.36 -27.40
C PHE A 547 -35.47 66.94 -28.36
N THR A 548 -36.57 67.44 -27.81
CA THR A 548 -37.63 68.13 -28.52
C THR A 548 -37.58 69.62 -28.18
N VAL A 549 -37.36 70.48 -29.17
CA VAL A 549 -37.39 71.93 -28.99
C VAL A 549 -38.84 72.39 -28.85
N THR A 550 -39.15 73.02 -27.71
CA THR A 550 -40.50 73.50 -27.36
C THR A 550 -40.73 74.96 -27.77
N GLY A 551 -39.66 75.75 -27.92
CA GLY A 551 -39.71 77.16 -28.31
C GLY A 551 -38.45 77.88 -27.90
N GLY A 552 -38.46 79.21 -27.90
CA GLY A 552 -37.31 80.00 -27.50
C GLY A 552 -37.49 81.50 -27.71
N THR A 553 -36.40 82.24 -27.56
CA THR A 553 -36.32 83.68 -27.76
C THR A 553 -35.07 84.03 -28.53
N VAL A 554 -35.20 84.81 -29.60
CA VAL A 554 -34.08 85.41 -30.34
C VAL A 554 -33.97 86.88 -29.95
N TYR A 555 -32.75 87.34 -29.70
CA TYR A 555 -32.43 88.74 -29.45
C TYR A 555 -31.76 89.34 -30.68
N VAL A 556 -32.40 90.34 -31.30
CA VAL A 556 -31.89 91.06 -32.47
C VAL A 556 -31.76 92.54 -32.10
N GLY A 557 -30.56 92.94 -31.65
CA GLY A 557 -30.36 94.27 -31.06
C GLY A 557 -31.13 94.40 -29.75
N SER A 558 -31.98 95.43 -29.63
CA SER A 558 -32.91 95.63 -28.51
C SER A 558 -34.22 94.85 -28.64
N ASP A 559 -34.51 94.28 -29.82
CA ASP A 559 -35.77 93.58 -30.09
C ASP A 559 -35.70 92.12 -29.59
N LYS A 560 -36.77 91.68 -28.90
CA LYS A 560 -36.93 90.33 -28.35
C LYS A 560 -38.06 89.59 -29.07
N PHE A 561 -37.73 88.52 -29.80
CA PHE A 561 -38.73 87.71 -30.52
C PHE A 561 -38.88 86.32 -29.89
N THR A 562 -40.07 85.99 -29.41
CA THR A 562 -40.38 84.65 -28.88
C THR A 562 -40.98 83.76 -29.96
N PHE A 563 -40.47 82.54 -30.09
CA PHE A 563 -41.00 81.54 -31.02
C PHE A 563 -41.45 80.27 -30.27
N SER A 564 -42.47 79.61 -30.80
CA SER A 564 -42.99 78.34 -30.29
C SER A 564 -42.68 77.22 -31.29
N GLY A 565 -42.25 76.06 -30.77
CA GLY A 565 -41.82 74.92 -31.57
C GLY A 565 -40.38 75.04 -32.13
N PRO A 566 -39.96 74.08 -32.98
CA PRO A 566 -38.58 73.96 -33.46
C PRO A 566 -38.25 74.88 -34.64
N LEU A 567 -39.22 75.62 -35.18
CA LEU A 567 -39.06 76.45 -36.37
C LEU A 567 -38.87 77.91 -36.00
N LEU A 568 -37.70 78.45 -36.34
CA LEU A 568 -37.45 79.88 -36.31
C LEU A 568 -37.92 80.50 -37.63
N LYS A 569 -38.95 81.35 -37.56
CA LYS A 569 -39.50 82.02 -38.74
C LYS A 569 -38.53 83.09 -39.26
N LYS A 570 -38.43 83.20 -40.59
CA LYS A 570 -37.61 84.23 -41.26
C LYS A 570 -37.93 85.67 -40.85
N GLU A 571 -39.18 85.92 -40.43
CA GLU A 571 -39.67 87.25 -40.03
C GLU A 571 -38.90 87.84 -38.84
N TYR A 572 -38.48 86.99 -37.90
CA TYR A 572 -37.74 87.39 -36.72
C TYR A 572 -36.29 87.78 -37.01
N LEU A 573 -35.77 87.43 -38.20
CA LEU A 573 -34.41 87.70 -38.65
C LEU A 573 -34.34 88.78 -39.75
N LYS A 574 -35.45 89.42 -40.11
CA LYS A 574 -35.47 90.48 -41.15
C LYS A 574 -34.57 91.67 -40.78
N LYS A 575 -34.55 92.06 -39.50
CA LYS A 575 -33.71 93.16 -38.98
C LYS A 575 -32.27 92.74 -38.67
N ALA A 576 -31.95 91.45 -38.74
CA ALA A 576 -30.60 90.96 -38.48
C ALA A 576 -29.67 91.24 -39.66
N MET A 577 -28.52 91.87 -39.38
CA MET A 577 -27.41 92.01 -40.33
C MET A 577 -26.77 90.64 -40.62
N PRO A 578 -26.63 90.24 -41.90
CA PRO A 578 -25.89 89.05 -42.29
C PRO A 578 -24.43 89.10 -41.81
N GLY A 579 -23.89 87.97 -41.35
CA GLY A 579 -22.52 87.84 -40.84
C GLY A 579 -22.35 88.25 -39.38
N ARG A 580 -23.43 88.66 -38.68
CA ARG A 580 -23.42 88.89 -37.24
C ARG A 580 -24.03 87.74 -36.46
N ASP A 581 -23.54 87.62 -35.23
CA ASP A 581 -23.93 86.64 -34.25
C ASP A 581 -25.03 87.21 -33.33
N TYR A 582 -26.13 86.48 -33.22
CA TYR A 582 -27.28 86.86 -32.40
C TYR A 582 -27.52 85.83 -31.29
N ALA A 583 -27.77 86.33 -30.09
CA ALA A 583 -28.06 85.47 -28.94
C ALA A 583 -29.45 84.85 -29.08
N VAL A 584 -29.53 83.53 -28.87
CA VAL A 584 -30.78 82.78 -28.87
C VAL A 584 -30.87 81.93 -27.61
N LEU A 585 -32.02 82.03 -26.95
CA LEU A 585 -32.39 81.18 -25.83
C LEU A 585 -33.36 80.12 -26.35
N ILE A 586 -32.97 78.84 -26.30
CA ILE A 586 -33.79 77.74 -26.82
C ILE A 586 -34.27 76.89 -25.66
N ASN A 587 -35.59 76.71 -25.57
CA ASN A 587 -36.25 75.85 -24.60
C ASN A 587 -36.49 74.47 -25.20
N TYR A 588 -36.02 73.43 -24.54
CA TYR A 588 -36.15 72.05 -24.99
C TYR A 588 -36.56 71.12 -23.85
N LYS A 589 -37.11 69.97 -24.23
CA LYS A 589 -37.41 68.85 -23.34
C LYS A 589 -36.64 67.63 -23.80
N ARG A 590 -36.11 66.86 -22.85
CA ARG A 590 -35.44 65.57 -23.11
C ARG A 590 -36.46 64.45 -23.09
N ASN A 591 -36.26 63.41 -23.89
CA ASN A 591 -37.01 62.17 -23.77
C ASN A 591 -36.97 61.62 -22.32
N GLY A 592 -38.12 61.20 -21.81
CA GLY A 592 -38.29 60.70 -20.44
C GLY A 592 -38.21 61.75 -19.32
N SER A 593 -38.20 63.06 -19.65
CA SER A 593 -38.25 64.16 -18.69
C SER A 593 -39.35 65.16 -19.04
N ASN A 594 -40.15 65.55 -18.04
CA ASN A 594 -41.15 66.61 -18.20
C ASN A 594 -40.57 68.02 -17.95
N LYS A 595 -39.31 68.10 -17.52
CA LYS A 595 -38.62 69.35 -17.22
C LYS A 595 -38.22 70.05 -18.52
N THR A 596 -38.64 71.30 -18.67
CA THR A 596 -38.16 72.19 -19.74
C THR A 596 -36.84 72.81 -19.30
N GLU A 597 -35.81 72.69 -20.11
CA GLU A 597 -34.51 73.31 -19.88
C GLU A 597 -34.19 74.30 -21.01
N SER A 598 -33.38 75.31 -20.71
CA SER A 598 -33.05 76.39 -21.64
C SER A 598 -31.56 76.38 -21.93
N ILE A 599 -31.18 76.49 -23.20
CA ILE A 599 -29.80 76.74 -23.60
C ILE A 599 -29.64 78.17 -24.11
N LYS A 600 -28.53 78.80 -23.75
CA LYS A 600 -28.06 80.02 -24.39
C LYS A 600 -27.13 79.61 -25.53
N ALA A 601 -27.50 79.94 -26.75
CA ALA A 601 -26.72 79.67 -27.95
C ALA A 601 -26.57 80.96 -28.76
N VAL A 602 -25.70 80.90 -29.76
CA VAL A 602 -25.48 82.00 -30.70
C VAL A 602 -25.83 81.49 -32.09
N LEU A 603 -26.58 82.30 -32.84
CA LEU A 603 -26.90 82.06 -34.25
C LEU A 603 -26.17 83.09 -35.12
N ALA A 604 -25.31 82.59 -36.00
CA ALA A 604 -24.75 83.35 -37.11
C ALA A 604 -25.81 83.47 -38.20
N VAL A 605 -26.23 84.70 -38.50
CA VAL A 605 -27.26 84.94 -39.53
C VAL A 605 -26.61 85.02 -40.91
N THR A 606 -27.02 84.15 -41.82
CA THR A 606 -26.61 84.16 -43.23
C THR A 606 -27.68 84.84 -44.09
N ARG A 607 -27.33 85.24 -45.31
CA ARG A 607 -28.27 85.87 -46.25
C ARG A 607 -29.51 85.01 -46.51
#